data_AF-A0A5C3NSK9-F1
#
_entry.id   AF-A0A5C3NSK9-F1
#
_cell.length_a   1.000
_cell.length_b   1.000
_cell.length_c   1.000
_cell.angle_alpha   90.00
_cell.angle_beta   90.00
_cell.angle_gamma   90.00
#
_symmetry.space_group_name_H-M   'P 1'
#
loop_
_entity.id
_entity.type
_entity.pdbx_description
1 polymer ?
#
loop_
_entity_poly.entity_id
_entity_poly.type
_entity_poly.pdbx_seq_one_letter_code
_entity_poly.pdbx_strand_id
1 'polypeptide(L)'
;LQLQDNRFSEVQYFFRLNIPGPDGTVEEHTLAMLSDYTAIDPEIAHKTHGVLLTCRYQGADSRRVVDAKEITSVVAMIPLPPRLSETALPDFEARYSGRHFVIEKLGFDMMWIGRADDPNNGAGAGEDEDEDEEDET
;
A
#
# COMPACT_ATOMS: atom_id res chain seq x y z
N LEU A 1 6.46 -5.13 -9.84
CA LEU A 1 6.67 -4.37 -8.60
C LEU A 1 8.07 -3.76 -8.50
N GLN A 2 8.18 -2.46 -8.23
CA GLN A 2 9.38 -1.89 -7.64
C GLN A 2 9.12 -1.77 -6.13
N LEU A 3 9.84 -2.53 -5.32
CA LEU A 3 9.70 -2.53 -3.86
C LEU A 3 10.78 -1.65 -3.25
N GLN A 4 10.38 -0.73 -2.37
CA GLN A 4 11.33 -0.11 -1.44
C GLN A 4 11.73 -1.16 -0.39
N ASP A 5 13.04 -1.37 -0.24
CA ASP A 5 13.65 -2.38 0.65
C ASP A 5 13.20 -3.83 0.45
N ASN A 6 12.57 -4.15 -0.69
CA ASN A 6 12.11 -5.49 -1.05
C ASN A 6 11.16 -6.15 -0.02
N ARG A 7 10.30 -5.35 0.64
CA ARG A 7 9.41 -5.83 1.72
C ARG A 7 7.96 -5.38 1.53
N PHE A 8 7.05 -6.23 1.97
CA PHE A 8 5.63 -5.91 2.11
C PHE A 8 5.29 -5.66 3.57
N SER A 9 4.34 -4.77 3.82
CA SER A 9 3.88 -4.46 5.17
C SER A 9 2.37 -4.26 5.18
N GLU A 10 1.70 -4.71 6.24
CA GLU A 10 0.32 -4.37 6.50
C GLU A 10 0.25 -3.09 7.33
N VAL A 11 -0.50 -2.09 6.87
CA VAL A 11 -0.79 -0.91 7.68
C VAL A 11 -1.82 -1.30 8.75
N GLN A 12 -1.44 -1.18 10.02
CA GLN A 12 -2.33 -1.45 11.15
C GLN A 12 -3.25 -0.25 11.40
N TYR A 13 -2.68 0.95 11.44
CA TYR A 13 -3.41 2.21 11.60
C TYR A 13 -2.52 3.41 11.28
N PHE A 14 -3.16 4.53 10.94
CA PHE A 14 -2.52 5.83 10.78
C PHE A 14 -2.77 6.68 12.03
N PHE A 15 -1.83 7.56 12.36
CA PHE A 15 -1.95 8.48 13.49
C PHE A 15 -1.11 9.73 13.27
N ARG A 16 -1.45 10.81 13.98
CA ARG A 16 -0.72 12.09 13.95
C ARG A 16 0.01 12.31 15.27
N LEU A 17 1.23 12.83 15.20
CA LEU A 17 1.99 13.27 16.36
C LEU A 17 2.48 14.70 16.14
N ASN A 18 2.38 15.49 17.21
CA ASN A 18 2.97 16.82 17.29
C ASN A 18 4.29 16.70 18.04
N ILE A 19 5.40 16.95 17.36
CA ILE A 19 6.75 16.85 17.90
C ILE A 19 7.30 18.27 18.07
N PRO A 20 7.68 18.68 19.29
CA PRO A 20 8.33 19.97 19.50
C PRO A 20 9.69 20.02 18.81
N GLY A 21 9.88 21.03 17.98
CA GLY A 21 11.14 21.35 17.32
C GLY A 21 12.13 22.05 18.26
N PRO A 22 13.43 22.06 17.92
CA PRO A 22 14.48 22.67 18.74
C PRO A 22 14.38 24.20 18.85
N ASP A 23 13.64 24.85 17.96
CA ASP A 23 13.38 26.29 17.92
C ASP A 23 12.06 26.71 18.59
N GLY A 24 11.36 25.75 19.23
CA GLY A 24 10.05 25.98 19.85
C GLY A 24 8.87 25.90 18.88
N THR A 25 9.11 25.58 17.61
CA THR A 25 8.04 25.22 16.67
C THR A 25 7.45 23.85 17.04
N VAL A 26 6.26 23.54 16.53
CA VAL A 26 5.63 22.22 16.67
C VAL A 26 5.47 21.66 15.26
N GLU A 27 6.17 20.58 14.97
CA GLU A 27 6.04 19.87 13.71
C GLU A 27 4.98 18.78 13.84
N GLU A 28 4.04 18.78 12.91
CA GLU A 28 3.03 17.73 12.83
C GLU A 28 3.47 16.64 11.83
N HIS A 29 3.51 15.40 12.31
CA HIS A 29 3.83 14.23 11.51
C HIS A 29 2.61 13.34 11.35
N THR A 30 2.35 12.90 10.12
CA THR A 30 1.39 11.83 9.83
C THR A 30 2.15 10.53 9.68
N LEU A 31 1.91 9.61 10.60
CA LEU A 31 2.65 8.36 10.74
C LEU A 31 1.75 7.16 10.48
N ALA A 32 2.36 6.05 10.08
CA ALA A 32 1.71 4.77 9.91
C ALA A 32 2.38 3.70 10.79
N MET A 33 1.58 2.94 11.54
CA MET A 33 2.03 1.72 12.20
C MET A 33 1.96 0.58 11.18
N LEU A 34 3.10 -0.03 10.89
CA LEU A 34 3.23 -1.14 9.95
C LEU A 34 3.51 -2.45 10.69
N SER A 35 3.00 -3.55 10.15
CA SER A 35 3.37 -4.92 10.51
C SER A 35 3.99 -5.59 9.29
N ASP A 36 5.29 -5.82 9.32
CA ASP A 36 6.03 -6.31 8.15
C ASP A 36 5.79 -7.81 7.91
N TYR A 37 5.68 -8.18 6.63
CA TYR A 37 5.81 -9.57 6.19
C TYR A 37 7.29 -9.97 6.13
N THR A 38 7.56 -11.27 6.10
CA THR A 38 8.90 -11.79 5.80
C THR A 38 9.33 -11.37 4.39
N ALA A 39 10.62 -11.51 4.08
CA ALA A 39 11.09 -11.45 2.71
C ALA A 39 10.35 -12.46 1.81
N ILE A 40 10.29 -12.15 0.52
CA ILE A 40 9.72 -13.02 -0.52
C ILE A 40 10.44 -14.38 -0.46
N ASP A 41 9.67 -15.46 -0.52
CA ASP A 41 10.20 -16.82 -0.64
C ASP A 41 10.98 -16.97 -1.97
N PRO A 42 12.32 -17.12 -1.91
CA PRO A 42 13.13 -17.14 -3.13
C PRO A 42 12.95 -18.43 -3.93
N GLU A 43 12.55 -19.53 -3.29
CA GLU A 43 12.37 -20.82 -3.96
C GLU A 43 11.09 -20.79 -4.81
N ILE A 44 10.00 -20.26 -4.25
CA ILE A 44 8.72 -20.11 -4.98
C ILE A 44 8.87 -19.08 -6.09
N ALA A 45 9.50 -17.93 -5.81
CA ALA A 45 9.74 -16.91 -6.82
C ALA A 45 10.59 -17.48 -7.98
N HIS A 46 11.64 -18.25 -7.69
CA HIS A 46 12.47 -18.87 -8.72
C HIS A 46 11.70 -19.90 -9.55
N LYS A 47 11.00 -20.85 -8.90
CA LYS A 47 10.22 -21.91 -9.56
C LYS A 47 9.10 -21.38 -10.45
N THR A 48 8.56 -20.20 -10.11
CA THR A 48 7.46 -19.57 -10.86
C THR A 48 7.94 -18.45 -11.77
N HIS A 49 9.25 -18.28 -11.97
CA HIS A 49 9.82 -17.19 -12.77
C HIS A 49 9.30 -15.80 -12.37
N GLY A 50 9.11 -15.58 -11.06
CA GLY A 50 8.62 -14.33 -10.48
C GLY A 50 7.12 -14.09 -10.60
N VAL A 51 6.35 -15.05 -11.15
CA VAL A 51 4.88 -14.92 -11.27
C VAL A 51 4.20 -14.96 -9.90
N LEU A 52 4.68 -15.80 -8.99
CA LEU A 52 4.11 -15.94 -7.66
C LEU A 52 5.11 -15.45 -6.61
N LEU A 53 4.75 -14.36 -5.93
CA LEU A 53 5.50 -13.82 -4.81
C LEU A 53 4.75 -14.15 -3.52
N THR A 54 5.37 -14.94 -2.65
CA THR A 54 4.78 -15.33 -1.36
C THR A 54 5.62 -14.85 -0.20
N CYS A 55 4.95 -14.39 0.85
CA CYS A 55 5.56 -13.95 2.10
C CYS A 55 4.79 -14.54 3.28
N ARG A 56 5.35 -14.48 4.49
CA ARG A 56 4.63 -14.85 5.72
C ARG A 56 4.35 -13.62 6.57
N TYR A 57 3.17 -13.57 7.15
CA TYR A 57 2.80 -12.50 8.08
C TYR A 57 3.50 -12.68 9.42
N GLN A 58 4.14 -11.64 9.95
CA GLN A 58 4.88 -11.70 11.23
C GLN A 58 4.13 -11.06 12.41
N GLY A 59 2.97 -10.44 12.16
CA GLY A 59 2.12 -9.89 13.20
C GLY A 59 2.81 -8.90 14.13
N ALA A 60 2.58 -9.04 15.43
CA ALA A 60 3.05 -8.06 16.42
C ALA A 60 4.58 -7.96 16.54
N ASP A 61 5.31 -9.01 16.16
CA ASP A 61 6.76 -9.10 16.32
C ASP A 61 7.53 -8.20 15.35
N SER A 62 6.87 -7.67 14.31
CA SER A 62 7.47 -6.85 13.26
C SER A 62 6.91 -5.42 13.20
N ARG A 63 6.35 -4.92 14.31
CA ARG A 63 5.73 -3.59 14.34
C ARG A 63 6.77 -2.47 14.28
N ARG A 64 6.56 -1.52 13.37
CA ARG A 64 7.36 -0.30 13.25
C ARG A 64 6.52 0.89 12.82
N VAL A 65 7.00 2.08 13.13
CA VAL A 65 6.37 3.34 12.74
C VAL A 65 7.21 3.99 11.64
N VAL A 66 6.54 4.46 10.59
CA VAL A 66 7.15 5.23 9.49
C VAL A 66 6.36 6.50 9.23
N ASP A 67 6.97 7.47 8.54
CA ASP A 67 6.19 8.54 7.93
C ASP A 67 5.26 7.96 6.87
N ALA A 68 4.00 8.40 6.84
CA ALA A 68 3.03 7.88 5.88
C ALA A 68 3.47 8.09 4.41
N LYS A 69 4.32 9.09 4.14
CA LYS A 69 4.89 9.36 2.81
C LYS A 69 5.92 8.32 2.37
N GLU A 70 6.43 7.48 3.27
CA GLU A 70 7.31 6.36 2.91
C GLU A 70 6.55 5.20 2.26
N ILE A 71 5.21 5.18 2.31
CA ILE A 71 4.39 4.17 1.64
C ILE A 71 4.35 4.48 0.14
N THR A 72 5.03 3.65 -0.66
CA THR A 72 5.18 3.88 -2.10
C THR A 72 4.05 3.31 -2.96
N SER A 73 3.40 2.23 -2.50
CA SER A 73 2.35 1.54 -3.25
C SER A 73 1.48 0.70 -2.33
N VAL A 74 0.24 0.46 -2.75
CA VAL A 74 -0.70 -0.44 -2.07
C VAL A 74 -0.94 -1.67 -2.94
N VAL A 75 -0.82 -2.83 -2.33
CA VAL A 75 -1.03 -4.14 -2.97
C VAL A 75 -2.06 -4.94 -2.19
N ALA A 76 -2.65 -5.94 -2.83
CA ALA A 76 -3.47 -6.91 -2.13
C ALA A 76 -2.59 -8.05 -1.62
N MET A 77 -2.70 -8.34 -0.32
CA MET A 77 -2.07 -9.49 0.32
C MET A 77 -3.15 -10.53 0.59
N ILE A 78 -3.17 -11.60 -0.21
CA ILE A 78 -4.23 -12.62 -0.15
C ILE A 78 -3.70 -13.85 0.62
N PRO A 79 -4.44 -14.35 1.61
CA PRO A 79 -4.07 -15.59 2.30
C PRO A 79 -3.89 -16.76 1.32
N LEU A 80 -2.77 -17.47 1.46
CA LEU A 80 -2.41 -18.66 0.68
C LEU A 80 -2.45 -19.89 1.59
N PRO A 81 -3.61 -20.55 1.76
CA PRO A 81 -3.70 -21.72 2.61
C PRO A 81 -2.83 -22.88 2.07
N PRO A 82 -2.31 -23.75 2.94
CA PRO A 82 -1.56 -24.92 2.51
C PRO A 82 -2.43 -25.87 1.70
N ARG A 83 -1.83 -26.50 0.69
CA ARG A 83 -2.45 -27.57 -0.09
C ARG A 83 -2.53 -28.84 0.75
N LEU A 84 -3.47 -29.72 0.44
CA LEU A 84 -3.62 -31.02 1.12
C LEU A 84 -2.34 -31.87 1.10
N SER A 85 -1.57 -31.80 0.02
CA SER A 85 -0.27 -32.48 -0.08
C SER A 85 0.79 -31.87 0.83
N GLU A 86 0.72 -30.56 1.07
CA GLU A 86 1.62 -29.85 1.98
C GLU A 86 1.25 -30.16 3.43
N THR A 87 -0.04 -30.24 3.77
CA THR A 87 -0.51 -30.56 5.13
C THR A 87 -0.18 -31.98 5.59
N ALA A 88 0.14 -32.89 4.66
CA ALA A 88 0.58 -34.24 4.97
C ALA A 88 2.04 -34.31 5.44
N LEU A 89 2.81 -33.21 5.32
CA LEU A 89 4.21 -33.17 5.75
C LEU A 89 4.31 -32.92 7.27
N PRO A 90 5.25 -33.56 7.98
CA PRO A 90 5.40 -33.40 9.44
C PRO A 90 5.60 -31.95 9.90
N ASP A 91 6.29 -31.13 9.10
CA ASP A 91 6.64 -29.73 9.44
C ASP A 91 5.76 -28.70 8.71
N PHE A 92 4.56 -29.08 8.27
CA PHE A 92 3.80 -28.22 7.35
C PHE A 92 3.46 -26.86 7.96
N GLU A 93 3.11 -26.79 9.25
CA GLU A 93 2.73 -25.53 9.90
C GLU A 93 3.89 -24.53 9.86
N ALA A 94 5.10 -24.95 10.22
CA ALA A 94 6.28 -24.09 10.24
C ALA A 94 6.62 -23.55 8.83
N ARG A 95 6.37 -24.35 7.79
CA ARG A 95 6.72 -24.00 6.40
C ARG A 95 5.62 -23.24 5.67
N TYR A 96 4.36 -23.51 5.98
CA TYR A 96 3.25 -23.16 5.11
C TYR A 96 2.12 -22.38 5.77
N SER A 97 2.10 -22.29 7.11
CA SER A 97 1.14 -21.43 7.81
C SER A 97 1.42 -19.94 7.58
N GLY A 98 0.37 -19.12 7.66
CA GLY A 98 0.49 -17.67 7.56
C GLY A 98 1.03 -17.14 6.23
N ARG A 99 1.10 -17.98 5.18
CA ARG A 99 1.52 -17.56 3.85
C ARG A 99 0.48 -16.67 3.22
N HIS A 100 0.96 -15.64 2.55
CA HIS A 100 0.17 -14.73 1.73
C HIS A 100 0.87 -14.58 0.40
N PHE A 101 0.10 -14.34 -0.66
CA PHE A 101 0.64 -13.98 -1.96
C PHE A 101 0.19 -12.58 -2.36
N VAL A 102 1.05 -11.94 -3.14
CA VAL A 102 0.88 -10.55 -3.54
C VAL A 102 0.09 -10.52 -4.85
N ILE A 103 -0.89 -9.63 -4.93
CA ILE A 103 -1.50 -9.23 -6.20
C ILE A 103 -1.41 -7.72 -6.35
N GLU A 104 -0.86 -7.29 -7.48
CA GLU A 104 -0.89 -5.90 -7.91
C GLU A 104 -2.18 -5.59 -8.67
N LYS A 105 -2.69 -4.35 -8.54
CA LYS A 105 -3.72 -3.79 -9.42
C LYS A 105 -4.94 -4.70 -9.62
N LEU A 106 -5.58 -5.12 -8.53
CA LEU A 106 -6.89 -5.77 -8.58
C LEU A 106 -7.95 -4.78 -9.05
N GLY A 107 -8.01 -4.51 -10.36
CA GLY A 107 -9.14 -3.87 -11.04
C GLY A 107 -9.58 -2.47 -10.58
N PHE A 108 -8.90 -1.85 -9.61
CA PHE A 108 -9.25 -0.51 -9.13
C PHE A 108 -8.95 0.58 -10.18
N ASP A 109 -7.94 0.36 -11.02
CA ASP A 109 -7.67 1.15 -12.24
C ASP A 109 -8.80 1.06 -13.28
N MET A 110 -9.77 0.15 -13.10
CA MET A 110 -10.93 -0.05 -13.99
C MET A 110 -12.25 0.42 -13.38
N MET A 111 -12.25 1.13 -12.24
CA MET A 111 -13.48 1.70 -11.68
C MET A 111 -14.15 2.75 -12.58
N TRP A 112 -13.47 3.23 -13.62
CA TRP A 112 -14.06 4.07 -14.67
C TRP A 112 -14.89 3.26 -15.68
N ILE A 113 -14.67 1.94 -15.80
CA ILE A 113 -15.41 1.08 -16.73
C ILE A 113 -16.81 0.82 -16.13
N GLY A 114 -17.80 1.56 -16.64
CA GLY A 114 -19.21 1.42 -16.26
C GLY A 114 -19.83 2.68 -15.68
N ARG A 115 -19.05 3.75 -15.46
CA ARG A 115 -19.63 5.08 -15.22
C ARG A 115 -20.04 5.63 -16.60
N ALA A 116 -21.33 5.69 -16.88
CA ALA A 116 -21.79 6.53 -17.98
C ALA A 116 -21.37 7.96 -17.65
N ASP A 117 -20.64 8.62 -18.55
CA ASP A 117 -20.51 10.08 -18.50
C ASP A 117 -21.94 10.61 -18.51
N ASP A 118 -22.35 11.29 -17.44
CA ASP A 118 -23.61 12.00 -17.44
C ASP A 118 -23.45 13.14 -18.46
N PRO A 119 -24.14 13.10 -19.62
CA PRO A 119 -23.93 14.08 -20.68
C PRO A 119 -24.38 15.50 -20.26
N ASN A 120 -24.88 15.67 -19.04
CA ASN A 120 -25.31 16.95 -18.49
C ASN A 120 -24.28 17.64 -17.57
N ASN A 121 -23.11 17.05 -17.29
CA ASN A 121 -22.10 17.69 -16.42
C ASN A 121 -21.07 18.55 -17.16
N GLY A 122 -21.41 18.97 -18.39
CA GLY A 122 -20.65 19.97 -19.15
C GLY A 122 -21.22 21.36 -18.96
N ALA A 123 -21.02 21.98 -17.80
CA ALA A 123 -21.08 23.43 -17.64
C ALA A 123 -20.54 23.86 -16.27
N GLY A 124 -19.46 24.64 -16.27
CA GLY A 124 -19.25 25.66 -15.24
C GLY A 124 -17.87 25.75 -14.62
N ALA A 125 -17.18 26.81 -15.02
CA ALA A 125 -16.18 27.55 -14.24
C ALA A 125 -14.77 26.96 -14.16
N GLY A 126 -14.03 27.08 -15.27
CA GLY A 126 -12.71 27.70 -15.15
C GLY A 126 -12.94 29.18 -14.85
N GLU A 127 -12.62 29.59 -13.63
CA GLU A 127 -12.35 31.00 -13.30
C GLU A 127 -10.84 31.13 -13.41
N ASP A 128 -10.38 31.49 -14.61
CA ASP A 128 -9.04 32.02 -14.80
C ASP A 128 -9.04 33.46 -14.26
N GLU A 129 -8.06 33.73 -13.41
CA GLU A 129 -7.71 35.01 -12.83
C GLU A 129 -7.20 35.99 -13.91
N ASP A 130 -7.17 37.28 -13.54
CA ASP A 130 -6.42 38.40 -14.14
C ASP A 130 -7.12 39.10 -15.34
N GLU A 131 -7.25 40.43 -15.44
CA GLU A 131 -6.29 41.49 -15.13
C GLU A 131 -7.01 42.87 -15.06
N ASP A 132 -6.36 43.82 -14.37
CA ASP A 132 -6.74 45.21 -14.12
C ASP A 132 -6.94 46.09 -15.38
N GLU A 133 -7.73 47.17 -15.24
CA GLU A 133 -7.49 48.56 -15.71
C GLU A 133 -8.83 49.30 -15.96
N GLU A 134 -9.30 50.08 -14.97
CA GLU A 134 -10.21 51.21 -15.23
C GLU A 134 -9.35 52.48 -15.29
N ASP A 135 -9.13 53.00 -16.51
CA ASP A 135 -8.68 54.37 -16.74
C ASP A 135 -9.67 55.13 -17.63
N GLU A 136 -9.88 56.40 -17.26
CA GLU A 136 -10.50 57.51 -18.01
C GLU A 136 -11.99 57.40 -18.40
N THR A 137 -12.89 58.38 -18.20
CA THR A 137 -12.79 59.85 -18.11
C THR A 137 -14.09 60.45 -17.54
#